data_AF-A0A849ZA35-F1
#
_entry.id   AF-A0A849ZA35-F1
#
_cell.length_a   1.000
_cell.length_b   1.000
_cell.length_c   1.000
_cell.angle_alpha   90.00
_cell.angle_beta   90.00
_cell.angle_gamma   90.00
#
_symmetry.space_group_name_H-M   'P 1'
#
loop_
_entity.id
_entity.type
_entity.pdbx_description
1 polymer ?
#
loop_
_entity_poly.entity_id
_entity_poly.type
_entity_poly.pdbx_seq_one_letter_code
_entity_poly.pdbx_strand_id
1 'polypeptide(L)'
;MQFRLRYGAHDIELVPGEFTIGRSEECQLALDDAMVSRRHLSLRISSSSVVAVDLGSRNGVSINGTRLKAERLLVDGDRINIGGHEMVLQVMRRQPHERRLSTRTLQAVDIRDLESTAVRDDRAPPTPVPAPDAGAKFAVLAQLANKAFALGHVEEAERILSRPLSDILDGLKAGQETAPALVDKAASYALRLAIEANKASWIDWVIAAYHEAERLLPSQMVEDIHGAVRKVRGANKDVFERYVATMTHVELSANERFILQRIQGLRPLLV
;
A
#
# COMPACT_ATOMS: atom_id res chain seq x y z
N MET A 1 10.69 -11.97 -13.73
CA MET A 1 10.26 -11.04 -12.66
C MET A 1 9.94 -11.87 -11.43
N GLN A 2 9.96 -11.31 -10.22
CA GLN A 2 9.46 -12.01 -9.03
C GLN A 2 8.09 -11.43 -8.68
N PHE A 3 7.12 -12.29 -8.41
CA PHE A 3 5.78 -11.90 -8.04
C PHE A 3 5.55 -12.26 -6.58
N ARG A 4 4.92 -11.36 -5.83
CA ARG A 4 4.47 -11.61 -4.47
C ARG A 4 3.00 -11.26 -4.34
N LEU A 5 2.30 -12.00 -3.51
CA LEU A 5 0.92 -11.75 -3.16
C LEU A 5 0.88 -11.35 -1.70
N ARG A 6 0.58 -10.08 -1.46
CA ARG A 6 0.44 -9.56 -0.09
C ARG A 6 -0.98 -9.84 0.40
N TYR A 7 -1.08 -10.49 1.54
CA TYR A 7 -2.34 -10.80 2.21
C TYR A 7 -2.20 -10.51 3.70
N GLY A 8 -2.90 -9.49 4.19
CA GLY A 8 -2.70 -8.96 5.54
C GLY A 8 -1.25 -8.51 5.77
N ALA A 9 -0.60 -9.08 6.78
CA ALA A 9 0.81 -8.84 7.11
C ALA A 9 1.80 -9.80 6.40
N HIS A 10 1.31 -10.71 5.56
CA HIS A 10 2.12 -11.74 4.92
C HIS A 10 2.36 -11.40 3.45
N ASP A 11 3.62 -11.55 3.01
CA ASP A 11 4.00 -11.53 1.61
C ASP A 11 4.31 -12.95 1.15
N ILE A 12 3.46 -13.50 0.29
CA ILE A 12 3.61 -14.87 -0.24
C ILE A 12 4.33 -14.79 -1.59
N GLU A 13 5.46 -15.47 -1.74
CA GLU A 13 6.15 -15.54 -3.04
C GLU A 13 5.36 -16.43 -4.00
N LEU A 14 5.07 -15.91 -5.20
CA LEU A 14 4.39 -16.64 -6.26
C LEU A 14 5.44 -17.23 -7.21
N VAL A 15 5.57 -18.56 -7.16
CA VAL A 15 6.43 -19.32 -8.06
C VAL A 15 5.72 -19.57 -9.41
N PRO A 16 6.45 -19.72 -10.52
CA PRO A 16 5.85 -20.08 -11.81
C PRO A 16 5.02 -21.36 -11.71
N GLY A 17 3.83 -21.36 -12.31
CA GLY A 17 2.87 -22.46 -12.21
C GLY A 17 1.46 -21.96 -11.87
N GLU A 18 0.66 -22.83 -11.28
CA GLU A 18 -0.69 -22.51 -10.81
C GLU A 18 -0.68 -22.29 -9.30
N PHE A 19 -1.21 -21.16 -8.85
CA PHE A 19 -1.42 -20.84 -7.44
C PHE A 19 -2.91 -20.66 -7.18
N THR A 20 -3.50 -21.57 -6.40
CA THR A 20 -4.94 -21.60 -6.14
C THR A 20 -5.27 -21.02 -4.77
N ILE A 21 -6.37 -20.27 -4.75
CA ILE A 21 -6.89 -19.60 -3.56
C ILE A 21 -8.34 -20.06 -3.38
N GLY A 22 -8.69 -20.44 -2.16
CA GLY A 22 -10.03 -20.93 -1.86
C GLY A 22 -10.18 -21.35 -0.40
N ARG A 23 -11.36 -21.85 -0.06
CA ARG A 23 -11.66 -22.32 1.30
C ARG A 23 -11.13 -23.72 1.59
N SER A 24 -10.80 -24.51 0.56
CA SER A 24 -10.25 -25.85 0.76
C SER A 24 -8.82 -25.73 1.29
N GLU A 25 -8.46 -26.58 2.26
CA GLU A 25 -7.08 -26.74 2.73
C GLU A 25 -6.14 -27.24 1.62
N GLU A 26 -6.70 -27.79 0.54
CA GLU A 26 -5.95 -28.20 -0.66
C GLU A 26 -5.46 -27.01 -1.52
N CYS A 27 -5.95 -25.79 -1.25
CA CYS A 27 -5.49 -24.59 -1.94
C CYS A 27 -4.16 -24.09 -1.37
N GLN A 28 -3.30 -23.51 -2.21
CA GLN A 28 -2.03 -22.93 -1.75
C GLN A 28 -2.24 -21.75 -0.79
N LEU A 29 -3.34 -21.00 -0.97
CA LEU A 29 -3.85 -20.08 0.03
C LEU A 29 -5.25 -20.50 0.45
N ALA A 30 -5.33 -21.10 1.64
CA ALA A 30 -6.58 -21.46 2.28
C ALA A 30 -7.16 -20.25 3.04
N LEU A 31 -8.38 -19.86 2.70
CA LEU A 31 -9.14 -18.78 3.36
C LEU A 31 -10.33 -19.39 4.10
N ASP A 32 -10.33 -19.34 5.43
CA ASP A 32 -11.43 -19.85 6.25
C ASP A 32 -12.61 -18.87 6.28
N ASP A 33 -13.35 -18.82 5.17
CA ASP A 33 -14.52 -17.96 5.00
C ASP A 33 -15.62 -18.68 4.20
N ALA A 34 -16.84 -18.66 4.73
CA ALA A 34 -18.02 -19.24 4.10
C ALA A 34 -18.39 -18.58 2.77
N MET A 35 -17.99 -17.32 2.56
CA MET A 35 -18.15 -16.57 1.30
C MET A 35 -17.13 -16.97 0.24
N VAL A 36 -16.13 -17.79 0.58
CA VAL A 36 -15.10 -18.27 -0.34
C VAL A 36 -15.44 -19.70 -0.81
N SER A 37 -15.50 -19.92 -2.12
CA SER A 37 -15.62 -21.26 -2.71
C SER A 37 -14.41 -22.14 -2.37
N ARG A 38 -14.61 -23.47 -2.34
CA ARG A 38 -13.53 -24.46 -2.08
C ARG A 38 -12.30 -24.22 -2.94
N ARG A 39 -12.48 -24.02 -4.25
CA ARG A 39 -11.50 -23.46 -5.18
C ARG A 39 -12.16 -22.22 -5.77
N HIS A 40 -11.60 -21.04 -5.51
CA HIS A 40 -12.26 -19.77 -5.84
C HIS A 40 -11.54 -19.07 -6.99
N LEU A 41 -10.24 -18.89 -6.86
CA LEU A 41 -9.40 -18.19 -7.83
C LEU A 41 -8.17 -19.03 -8.14
N SER A 42 -7.79 -19.06 -9.42
CA SER A 42 -6.50 -19.55 -9.87
C SER A 42 -5.67 -18.39 -10.41
N LEU A 43 -4.46 -18.25 -9.90
CA LEU A 43 -3.44 -17.38 -10.47
C LEU A 43 -2.51 -18.25 -11.30
N ARG A 44 -2.44 -17.98 -12.60
CA ARG A 44 -1.49 -18.59 -13.54
C ARG A 44 -0.28 -17.69 -13.62
N ILE A 45 0.84 -18.15 -13.07
CA ILE A 45 2.09 -17.39 -12.99
C ILE A 45 3.06 -17.89 -14.05
N SER A 46 3.51 -16.98 -14.91
CA SER A 46 4.61 -17.20 -15.84
C SER A 46 5.87 -16.48 -15.35
N SER A 47 6.96 -16.53 -16.13
CA SER A 47 8.20 -15.80 -15.82
C SER A 47 8.04 -14.27 -15.90
N SER A 48 6.99 -13.79 -16.58
CA SER A 48 6.78 -12.38 -16.91
C SER A 48 5.38 -11.84 -16.61
N SER A 49 4.41 -12.70 -16.28
CA SER A 49 3.02 -12.30 -16.08
C SER A 49 2.30 -13.13 -15.03
N VAL A 50 1.24 -12.56 -14.46
CA VAL A 50 0.29 -13.25 -13.58
C VAL A 50 -1.11 -13.03 -14.15
N VAL A 51 -1.84 -14.12 -14.39
CA VAL A 51 -3.22 -14.06 -14.91
C VAL A 51 -4.16 -14.62 -13.86
N ALA A 52 -5.20 -13.85 -13.51
CA ALA A 52 -6.25 -14.27 -12.61
C ALA A 52 -7.41 -14.93 -13.37
N VAL A 53 -7.84 -16.10 -12.89
CA VAL A 53 -8.93 -16.91 -13.46
C VAL A 53 -9.90 -17.31 -12.35
N ASP A 54 -11.13 -16.80 -12.37
CA ASP A 54 -12.20 -17.24 -11.48
C ASP A 54 -12.62 -18.68 -11.84
N LEU A 55 -12.63 -19.58 -10.86
CA LEU A 55 -12.90 -21.01 -11.05
C LEU A 55 -14.40 -21.35 -10.92
N GLY A 56 -15.27 -20.43 -11.32
CA GLY A 56 -16.73 -20.59 -11.18
C GLY A 56 -17.19 -20.37 -9.74
N SER A 57 -16.59 -19.39 -9.07
CA SER A 57 -16.93 -19.07 -7.69
C SER A 57 -18.36 -18.56 -7.52
N ARG A 58 -18.94 -18.77 -6.33
CA ARG A 58 -20.32 -18.37 -6.05
C ARG A 58 -20.49 -16.85 -5.96
N ASN A 59 -19.53 -16.18 -5.31
CA ASN A 59 -19.59 -14.75 -5.03
C ASN A 59 -18.80 -13.91 -6.05
N GLY A 60 -18.01 -14.56 -6.91
CA GLY A 60 -17.16 -13.89 -7.89
C GLY A 60 -15.88 -13.35 -7.28
N VAL A 61 -14.91 -13.10 -8.15
CA VAL A 61 -13.69 -12.36 -7.83
C VAL A 61 -13.85 -10.91 -8.30
N SER A 62 -13.32 -9.94 -7.58
CA SER A 62 -13.21 -8.56 -8.07
C SER A 62 -11.76 -8.09 -8.04
N ILE A 63 -11.37 -7.32 -9.06
CA ILE A 63 -10.03 -6.74 -9.19
C ILE A 63 -10.18 -5.23 -9.30
N ASN A 64 -9.59 -4.49 -8.37
CA ASN A 64 -9.74 -3.04 -8.22
C ASN A 64 -11.22 -2.60 -8.26
N GLY A 65 -12.08 -3.33 -7.53
CA GLY A 65 -13.52 -3.08 -7.49
C GLY A 65 -14.32 -3.53 -8.72
N THR A 66 -13.66 -3.99 -9.79
CA THR A 66 -14.35 -4.50 -11.00
C THR A 66 -14.47 -6.02 -10.95
N ARG A 67 -15.69 -6.55 -11.06
CA ARG A 67 -15.92 -8.01 -11.06
C ARG A 67 -15.25 -8.66 -12.26
N LEU A 68 -14.52 -9.75 -12.00
CA LEU A 68 -13.85 -10.56 -12.99
C LEU A 68 -14.89 -11.37 -13.79
N LYS A 69 -14.98 -11.12 -15.10
CA LYS A 69 -15.92 -11.81 -16.00
C LYS A 69 -15.24 -12.85 -16.90
N ALA A 70 -13.96 -12.64 -17.19
CA ALA A 70 -13.09 -13.53 -17.96
C ALA A 70 -11.70 -13.49 -17.31
N GLU A 71 -10.76 -14.33 -17.75
CA GLU A 71 -9.39 -14.24 -17.25
C GLU A 71 -8.79 -12.84 -17.47
N ARG A 72 -8.00 -12.35 -16.51
CA ARG A 72 -7.43 -11.00 -16.53
C ARG A 72 -5.95 -11.03 -16.19
N LEU A 73 -5.16 -10.37 -17.02
CA LEU A 73 -3.76 -10.07 -16.71
C LEU A 73 -3.70 -9.09 -15.53
N LEU A 74 -2.98 -9.48 -14.49
CA LEU A 74 -2.73 -8.64 -13.33
C LEU A 74 -1.44 -7.83 -13.51
N VAL A 75 -1.45 -6.62 -12.98
CA VAL A 75 -0.29 -5.72 -12.92
C VAL A 75 0.10 -5.39 -11.48
N ASP A 76 1.27 -4.78 -11.32
CA ASP A 76 1.75 -4.36 -10.00
C ASP A 76 0.74 -3.45 -9.29
N GLY A 77 0.47 -3.76 -8.03
CA GLY A 77 -0.48 -3.03 -7.20
C GLY A 77 -1.94 -3.45 -7.37
N ASP A 78 -2.27 -4.36 -8.29
CA ASP A 78 -3.66 -4.82 -8.46
C ASP A 78 -4.18 -5.46 -7.17
N ARG A 79 -5.35 -4.99 -6.74
CA ARG A 79 -6.07 -5.49 -5.56
C ARG A 79 -7.08 -6.52 -6.01
N ILE A 80 -6.99 -7.71 -5.43
CA ILE A 80 -7.85 -8.85 -5.66
C ILE A 80 -8.71 -9.01 -4.42
N ASN A 81 -10.02 -8.95 -4.58
CA ASN A 81 -10.98 -9.12 -3.49
C ASN A 81 -11.82 -10.38 -3.72
N ILE A 82 -11.88 -11.22 -2.70
CA ILE A 82 -12.61 -12.49 -2.67
C ILE A 82 -13.35 -12.59 -1.35
N GLY A 83 -14.69 -12.53 -1.37
CA GLY A 83 -15.46 -12.44 -0.12
C GLY A 83 -15.04 -11.23 0.71
N GLY A 84 -14.66 -11.45 1.98
CA GLY A 84 -14.12 -10.40 2.86
C GLY A 84 -12.60 -10.17 2.75
N HIS A 85 -11.89 -10.90 1.88
CA HIS A 85 -10.43 -10.91 1.83
C HIS A 85 -9.90 -10.01 0.71
N GLU A 86 -8.96 -9.11 1.04
CA GLU A 86 -8.20 -8.31 0.08
C GLU A 86 -6.76 -8.79 -0.01
N MET A 87 -6.27 -8.95 -1.24
CA MET A 87 -4.92 -9.38 -1.56
C MET A 87 -4.34 -8.42 -2.60
N VAL A 88 -3.06 -8.10 -2.53
CA VAL A 88 -2.41 -7.15 -3.45
C VAL A 88 -1.27 -7.83 -4.17
N LEU A 89 -1.30 -7.80 -5.51
CA LEU A 89 -0.17 -8.27 -6.31
C LEU A 89 0.98 -7.26 -6.25
N GLN A 90 2.19 -7.75 -5.99
CA GLN A 90 3.42 -6.97 -6.04
C GLN A 90 4.37 -7.59 -7.07
N VAL A 91 4.83 -6.78 -8.00
CA VAL A 91 5.82 -7.15 -9.02
C VAL A 91 7.18 -6.61 -8.58
N MET A 92 8.01 -7.51 -8.06
CA MET A 92 9.40 -7.18 -7.80
C MET A 92 10.18 -7.29 -9.11
N ARG A 93 10.56 -6.13 -9.65
CA ARG A 93 11.64 -6.09 -10.64
C ARG A 93 12.88 -6.60 -9.93
N ARG A 94 13.42 -7.73 -10.40
CA ARG A 94 14.73 -8.21 -10.00
C ARG A 94 15.69 -7.09 -10.41
N GLN A 95 16.08 -6.23 -9.47
CA GLN A 95 17.27 -5.43 -9.70
C GLN A 95 18.37 -6.46 -9.92
N PRO A 96 19.12 -6.42 -11.04
CA PRO A 96 20.38 -7.13 -11.09
C PRO A 96 21.18 -6.52 -9.96
N HIS A 97 21.28 -7.24 -8.84
CA HIS A 97 22.10 -6.82 -7.73
C HIS A 97 23.48 -6.62 -8.34
N GLU A 98 23.98 -5.39 -8.21
CA GLU A 98 25.39 -5.09 -8.33
C GLU A 98 26.13 -6.22 -7.63
N ARG A 99 26.77 -7.07 -8.44
CA ARG A 99 27.82 -7.94 -7.95
C ARG A 99 28.78 -6.98 -7.27
N ARG A 100 28.82 -7.00 -5.95
CA ARG A 100 29.94 -6.55 -5.13
C ARG A 100 31.20 -7.21 -5.71
N LEU A 101 31.83 -6.56 -6.68
CA LEU A 101 33.22 -6.77 -7.04
C LEU A 101 34.02 -5.87 -6.12
N SER A 102 34.40 -6.43 -4.98
CA SER A 102 35.46 -5.87 -4.18
C SER A 102 36.18 -7.03 -3.50
N THR A 103 37.10 -7.65 -4.24
CA THR A 103 38.55 -7.47 -4.04
C THR A 103 39.36 -8.28 -5.07
N ARG A 104 40.39 -7.62 -5.64
CA ARG A 104 41.64 -8.15 -6.27
C ARG A 104 41.45 -8.89 -7.62
N THR A 105 42.21 -8.68 -8.71
CA THR A 105 43.49 -8.01 -9.03
C THR A 105 43.57 -7.84 -10.57
N LEU A 106 44.22 -6.76 -11.04
CA LEU A 106 44.87 -6.48 -12.34
C LEU A 106 44.48 -7.20 -13.66
N GLN A 107 44.45 -6.39 -14.73
CA GLN A 107 44.63 -6.65 -16.19
C GLN A 107 43.36 -6.33 -17.01
N ALA A 108 43.27 -5.20 -17.71
CA ALA A 108 43.98 -4.74 -18.92
C ALA A 108 43.03 -4.84 -20.14
N VAL A 109 42.64 -3.66 -20.68
CA VAL A 109 42.39 -3.31 -22.11
C VAL A 109 41.27 -4.13 -22.82
N ASP A 110 40.28 -3.56 -23.51
CA ASP A 110 40.39 -2.68 -24.69
C ASP A 110 39.09 -1.89 -24.95
N ILE A 111 39.26 -0.68 -25.50
CA ILE A 111 38.20 0.22 -25.97
C ILE A 111 38.17 0.07 -27.49
N ARG A 112 37.10 -0.50 -28.02
CA ARG A 112 36.54 -0.46 -29.40
C ARG A 112 35.38 -1.47 -29.38
N ASP A 113 34.12 -1.09 -29.59
CA ASP A 113 33.59 -0.77 -30.91
C ASP A 113 32.33 0.13 -30.83
N LEU A 114 32.39 1.21 -31.60
CA LEU A 114 31.29 1.89 -32.30
C LEU A 114 30.52 0.84 -33.14
N GLU A 115 29.23 0.87 -33.50
CA GLU A 115 28.35 1.95 -33.94
C GLU A 115 27.03 1.31 -34.41
N SER A 116 25.94 2.10 -34.44
CA SER A 116 24.81 2.05 -35.40
C SER A 116 23.90 0.80 -35.44
N THR A 117 22.60 0.90 -35.16
CA THR A 117 21.65 1.53 -36.10
C THR A 117 20.33 1.87 -35.42
N ALA A 118 19.83 3.07 -35.72
CA ALA A 118 18.53 3.56 -35.30
C ALA A 118 17.40 2.90 -36.10
N VAL A 119 16.29 2.59 -35.41
CA VAL A 119 14.95 2.71 -35.99
C VAL A 119 14.14 3.60 -35.04
N ARG A 120 13.78 4.78 -35.56
CA ARG A 120 12.81 5.70 -34.98
C ARG A 120 11.42 5.07 -35.10
N ASP A 121 10.64 5.14 -34.02
CA ASP A 121 9.20 5.33 -34.16
C ASP A 121 8.77 6.44 -33.19
N ASP A 122 7.96 7.35 -33.74
CA ASP A 122 7.59 8.64 -33.18
C ASP A 122 6.28 8.54 -32.39
N ARG A 123 6.23 9.28 -31.28
CA ARG A 123 5.07 9.79 -30.50
C ARG A 123 4.36 8.88 -29.48
N ALA A 124 4.71 9.12 -28.22
CA ALA A 124 3.91 9.96 -27.32
C ALA A 124 4.86 10.73 -26.38
N PRO A 125 4.59 11.99 -25.98
CA PRO A 125 5.51 12.78 -25.17
C PRO A 125 5.76 12.09 -23.82
N PRO A 126 6.98 12.16 -23.25
CA PRO A 126 7.18 11.76 -21.87
C PRO A 126 6.28 12.64 -21.01
N THR A 127 5.35 12.03 -20.28
CA THR A 127 4.73 12.70 -19.14
C THR A 127 5.85 13.19 -18.22
N PRO A 128 5.69 14.37 -17.60
CA PRO A 128 6.77 15.02 -16.88
C PRO A 128 7.28 14.06 -15.82
N VAL A 129 8.58 13.78 -15.82
CA VAL A 129 9.24 13.17 -14.67
C VAL A 129 8.88 14.06 -13.47
N PRO A 130 8.10 13.57 -12.49
CA PRO A 130 7.80 14.40 -11.34
C PRO A 130 9.11 14.64 -10.58
N ALA A 131 9.23 15.87 -10.09
CA ALA A 131 10.33 16.40 -9.30
C ALA A 131 10.90 15.40 -8.27
N PRO A 132 12.18 15.51 -7.88
CA PRO A 132 12.90 14.53 -7.07
C PRO A 132 12.07 14.05 -5.87
N ASP A 133 11.72 12.77 -5.98
CA ASP A 133 10.58 12.07 -5.41
C ASP A 133 10.55 12.13 -3.86
N ALA A 134 9.66 12.97 -3.31
CA ALA A 134 9.39 13.02 -1.87
C ALA A 134 9.03 11.62 -1.32
N GLY A 135 8.41 10.78 -2.15
CA GLY A 135 8.12 9.39 -1.83
C GLY A 135 9.39 8.52 -1.71
N ALA A 136 10.38 8.71 -2.57
CA ALA A 136 11.65 7.98 -2.48
C ALA A 136 12.44 8.37 -1.22
N LYS A 137 12.50 9.66 -0.88
CA LYS A 137 13.15 10.14 0.36
C LYS A 137 12.46 9.57 1.59
N PHE A 138 11.13 9.61 1.63
CA PHE A 138 10.35 9.01 2.71
C PHE A 138 10.57 7.51 2.82
N ALA A 139 10.66 6.78 1.71
CA ALA A 139 10.85 5.33 1.71
C ALA A 139 12.16 4.90 2.39
N VAL A 140 13.26 5.63 2.18
CA VAL A 140 14.55 5.35 2.84
C VAL A 140 14.46 5.57 4.35
N LEU A 141 13.86 6.69 4.78
CA LEU A 141 13.70 7.01 6.19
C LEU A 141 12.73 6.02 6.88
N ALA A 142 11.69 5.58 6.18
CA ALA A 142 10.76 4.56 6.65
C ALA A 142 11.45 3.20 6.89
N GLN A 143 12.42 2.81 6.05
CA GLN A 143 13.22 1.60 6.28
C GLN A 143 14.09 1.72 7.53
N LEU A 144 14.70 2.89 7.76
CA LEU A 144 15.48 3.13 8.97
C LEU A 144 14.59 3.11 10.23
N ALA A 145 13.42 3.73 10.16
CA ALA A 145 12.44 3.70 11.25
C ALA A 145 11.93 2.29 11.55
N ASN A 146 11.70 1.45 10.54
CA ASN A 146 11.35 0.04 10.75
C ASN A 146 12.42 -0.71 11.54
N LYS A 147 13.69 -0.46 11.25
CA LYS A 147 14.80 -1.05 11.99
C LYS A 147 14.82 -0.54 13.43
N ALA A 148 14.56 0.74 13.65
CA ALA A 148 14.44 1.32 15.00
C ALA A 148 13.28 0.69 15.79
N PHE A 149 12.09 0.53 15.19
CA PHE A 149 10.97 -0.18 15.82
C PHE A 149 11.31 -1.63 16.15
N ALA A 150 11.96 -2.36 15.24
CA ALA A 150 12.35 -3.75 15.46
C ALA A 150 13.34 -3.93 16.63
N LEU A 151 14.11 -2.88 16.94
CA LEU A 151 15.03 -2.83 18.08
C LEU A 151 14.39 -2.23 19.35
N GLY A 152 13.09 -1.86 19.31
CA GLY A 152 12.40 -1.22 20.42
C GLY A 152 12.76 0.25 20.65
N HIS A 153 13.51 0.87 19.72
CA HIS A 153 13.94 2.27 19.82
C HIS A 153 12.87 3.21 19.26
N VAL A 154 11.74 3.33 19.98
CA VAL A 154 10.57 4.10 19.53
C VAL A 154 10.88 5.60 19.38
N GLU A 155 11.62 6.18 20.31
CA GLU A 155 12.01 7.60 20.29
C GLU A 155 12.86 7.94 19.07
N GLU A 156 13.76 7.03 18.68
CA GLU A 156 14.60 7.20 17.49
C GLU A 156 13.76 7.07 16.21
N ALA A 157 12.82 6.13 16.16
CA ALA A 157 11.88 6.00 15.04
C ALA A 157 11.02 7.26 14.88
N GLU A 158 10.52 7.84 15.99
CA GLU A 158 9.78 9.10 15.99
C GLU A 158 10.65 10.26 15.50
N ARG A 159 11.88 10.36 15.98
CA ARG A 159 12.83 11.39 15.55
C ARG A 159 13.11 11.32 14.05
N ILE A 160 13.28 10.10 13.50
CA ILE A 160 13.52 9.87 12.06
C ILE A 160 12.30 10.30 11.21
N LEU A 161 11.09 9.95 11.65
CA LEU A 161 9.87 10.13 10.86
C LEU A 161 9.18 11.48 11.06
N SER A 162 9.46 12.16 12.17
CA SER A 162 8.76 13.40 12.55
C SER A 162 8.79 14.47 11.46
N ARG A 163 9.99 14.80 10.97
CA ARG A 163 10.19 15.82 9.94
C ARG A 163 9.58 15.40 8.58
N PRO A 164 9.88 14.21 8.03
CA PRO A 164 9.24 13.76 6.79
C PRO A 164 7.71 13.73 6.83
N LEU A 165 7.11 13.33 7.95
CA LEU A 165 5.66 13.34 8.11
C LEU A 165 5.11 14.77 8.17
N SER A 166 5.82 15.70 8.81
CA SER A 166 5.45 17.13 8.77
C SER A 166 5.52 17.67 7.35
N ASP A 167 6.63 17.43 6.64
CA ASP A 167 6.84 17.91 5.27
C ASP A 167 5.74 17.42 4.32
N ILE A 168 5.29 16.16 4.47
CA ILE A 168 4.18 15.60 3.68
C ILE A 168 2.86 16.32 4.01
N LEU A 169 2.55 16.53 5.28
CA LEU A 169 1.31 17.20 5.69
C LEU A 169 1.30 18.67 5.27
N ASP A 170 2.43 19.36 5.37
CA ASP A 170 2.56 20.75 4.93
C ASP A 170 2.43 20.86 3.40
N GLY A 171 2.96 19.89 2.66
CA GLY A 171 2.73 19.76 1.21
C GLY A 171 1.26 19.58 0.86
N LEU A 172 0.54 18.71 1.58
CA LEU A 172 -0.90 18.50 1.40
C LEU A 172 -1.70 19.79 1.65
N LYS A 173 -1.43 20.50 2.76
CA LYS A 173 -2.06 21.80 3.07
C LYS A 173 -1.76 22.88 2.02
N ALA A 174 -0.58 22.82 1.40
CA ALA A 174 -0.20 23.70 0.31
C ALA A 174 -0.85 23.31 -1.03
N GLY A 175 -1.70 22.27 -1.07
CA GLY A 175 -2.35 21.79 -2.28
C GLY A 175 -1.41 21.08 -3.24
N GLN A 176 -0.25 20.59 -2.78
CA GLN A 176 0.66 19.83 -3.63
C GLN A 176 0.08 18.45 -3.95
N GLU A 177 0.04 18.11 -5.24
CA GLU A 177 -0.33 16.76 -5.68
C GLU A 177 0.61 15.72 -5.08
N THR A 178 0.12 15.04 -4.06
CA THR A 178 0.85 13.99 -3.36
C THR A 178 0.26 12.64 -3.74
N ALA A 179 1.10 11.68 -4.11
CA ALA A 179 0.64 10.36 -4.52
C ALA A 179 -0.22 9.71 -3.40
N PRO A 180 -1.44 9.23 -3.71
CA PRO A 180 -2.32 8.61 -2.72
C PRO A 180 -1.65 7.50 -1.91
N ALA A 181 -0.83 6.67 -2.57
CA ALA A 181 -0.08 5.59 -1.94
C ALA A 181 0.97 6.08 -0.91
N LEU A 182 1.53 7.28 -1.11
CA LEU A 182 2.48 7.88 -0.17
C LEU A 182 1.76 8.32 1.10
N VAL A 183 0.58 8.94 0.97
CA VAL A 183 -0.26 9.37 2.10
C VAL A 183 -0.70 8.16 2.92
N ASP A 184 -1.19 7.11 2.25
CA ASP A 184 -1.63 5.87 2.91
C ASP A 184 -0.47 5.22 3.69
N LYS A 185 0.73 5.17 3.08
CA LYS A 185 1.93 4.65 3.72
C LYS A 185 2.33 5.52 4.91
N ALA A 186 2.43 6.83 4.74
CA ALA A 186 2.77 7.77 5.81
C ALA A 186 1.79 7.66 7.01
N ALA A 187 0.49 7.54 6.73
CA ALA A 187 -0.53 7.33 7.74
C ALA A 187 -0.34 6.05 8.56
N SER A 188 0.03 4.93 7.93
CA SER A 188 0.33 3.70 8.68
C SER A 188 1.53 3.84 9.62
N TYR A 189 2.56 4.61 9.24
CA TYR A 189 3.70 4.90 10.12
C TYR A 189 3.31 5.85 11.26
N ALA A 190 2.53 6.89 10.97
CA ALA A 190 2.02 7.80 11.99
C ALA A 190 1.15 7.05 13.01
N LEU A 191 0.22 6.20 12.56
CA LEU A 191 -0.61 5.42 13.48
C LEU A 191 0.21 4.43 14.31
N ARG A 192 1.24 3.81 13.73
CA ARG A 192 2.19 2.99 14.48
C ARG A 192 2.94 3.81 15.53
N LEU A 193 3.42 5.00 15.19
CA LEU A 193 4.04 5.93 16.15
C LEU A 193 3.06 6.31 17.27
N ALA A 194 1.78 6.52 16.95
CA ALA A 194 0.78 6.84 17.96
C ALA A 194 0.72 5.75 19.04
N ILE A 195 0.66 4.48 18.62
CA ILE A 195 0.53 3.32 19.51
C ILE A 195 1.83 3.07 20.28
N GLU A 196 2.96 3.02 19.58
CA GLU A 196 4.26 2.65 20.17
C GLU A 196 4.82 3.78 21.06
N ALA A 197 4.66 5.05 20.65
CA ALA A 197 5.12 6.21 21.42
C ALA A 197 4.06 6.73 22.41
N ASN A 198 2.86 6.13 22.41
CA ASN A 198 1.71 6.54 23.20
C ASN A 198 1.38 8.05 23.08
N LYS A 199 1.36 8.55 21.84
CA LYS A 199 1.16 9.97 21.51
C LYS A 199 -0.02 10.15 20.58
N ALA A 200 -1.11 10.73 21.09
CA ALA A 200 -2.34 10.96 20.34
C ALA A 200 -2.17 11.94 19.17
N SER A 201 -1.17 12.83 19.24
CA SER A 201 -0.84 13.78 18.17
C SER A 201 -0.59 13.12 16.81
N TRP A 202 -0.13 11.86 16.81
CA TRP A 202 0.06 11.10 15.58
C TRP A 202 -1.26 10.54 15.00
N ILE A 203 -2.28 10.32 15.83
CA ILE A 203 -3.64 10.00 15.38
C ILE A 203 -4.26 11.25 14.73
N ASP A 204 -4.09 12.41 15.37
CA ASP A 204 -4.53 13.70 14.83
C ASP A 204 -3.88 14.00 13.49
N TRP A 205 -2.58 13.68 13.36
CA TRP A 205 -1.85 13.79 12.10
C TRP A 205 -2.49 12.93 11.00
N VAL A 206 -2.89 11.68 11.29
CA VAL A 206 -3.54 10.81 10.30
C VAL A 206 -4.87 11.42 9.83
N ILE A 207 -5.70 11.85 10.78
CA ILE A 207 -6.99 12.48 10.45
C ILE A 207 -6.78 13.75 9.62
N ALA A 208 -5.81 14.60 10.01
CA ALA A 208 -5.48 15.81 9.27
C ALA A 208 -4.98 15.49 7.86
N ALA A 209 -4.11 14.50 7.68
CA ALA A 209 -3.60 14.13 6.36
C ALA A 209 -4.71 13.70 5.39
N TYR A 210 -5.70 12.93 5.86
CA TYR A 210 -6.85 12.51 5.03
C TYR A 210 -7.87 13.64 4.81
N HIS A 211 -7.98 14.58 5.76
CA HIS A 211 -8.76 15.80 5.57
C HIS A 211 -8.18 16.66 4.45
N GLU A 212 -6.89 16.98 4.50
CA GLU A 212 -6.23 17.81 3.49
C GLU A 212 -6.15 17.11 2.12
N ALA A 213 -6.06 15.78 2.11
CA ALA A 213 -6.14 15.00 0.88
C ALA A 213 -7.58 14.84 0.34
N GLU A 214 -8.59 15.37 1.02
CA GLU A 214 -10.02 15.23 0.70
C GLU A 214 -10.45 13.77 0.44
N ARG A 215 -9.89 12.83 1.22
CA ARG A 215 -10.09 11.39 1.02
C ARG A 215 -10.73 10.72 2.23
N LEU A 216 -11.56 9.73 1.95
CA LEU A 216 -12.07 8.83 2.99
C LEU A 216 -10.96 7.94 3.55
N LEU A 217 -10.96 7.77 4.88
CA LEU A 217 -10.09 6.81 5.56
C LEU A 217 -10.40 5.40 5.05
N PRO A 218 -9.39 4.63 4.62
CA PRO A 218 -9.58 3.24 4.24
C PRO A 218 -10.14 2.42 5.42
N SER A 219 -11.00 1.43 5.15
CA SER A 219 -11.65 0.62 6.18
C SER A 219 -10.67 0.03 7.21
N GLN A 220 -9.51 -0.47 6.76
CA GLN A 220 -8.48 -0.99 7.65
C GLN A 220 -7.93 0.10 8.58
N MET A 221 -7.67 1.30 8.05
CA MET A 221 -7.19 2.43 8.85
C MET A 221 -8.21 2.85 9.91
N VAL A 222 -9.51 2.80 9.59
CA VAL A 222 -10.58 3.07 10.55
C VAL A 222 -10.56 2.06 11.70
N GLU A 223 -10.41 0.77 11.39
CA GLU A 223 -10.29 -0.30 12.40
C GLU A 223 -9.04 -0.14 13.27
N ASP A 224 -7.91 0.16 12.65
CA ASP A 224 -6.65 0.36 13.36
C ASP A 224 -6.72 1.59 14.28
N ILE A 225 -7.37 2.68 13.85
CA ILE A 225 -7.62 3.87 14.70
C ILE A 225 -8.55 3.52 15.87
N HIS A 226 -9.64 2.77 15.64
CA HIS A 226 -10.51 2.29 16.73
C HIS A 226 -9.73 1.50 17.79
N GLY A 227 -8.77 0.68 17.37
CA GLY A 227 -7.85 -0.02 18.26
C GLY A 227 -6.87 0.92 18.98
N ALA A 228 -6.33 1.91 18.26
CA ALA A 228 -5.35 2.86 18.76
C ALA A 228 -5.94 3.82 19.82
N VAL A 229 -7.10 4.42 19.57
CA VAL A 229 -7.74 5.38 20.51
C VAL A 229 -8.15 4.76 21.84
N ARG A 230 -8.31 3.43 21.89
CA ARG A 230 -8.53 2.70 23.16
C ARG A 230 -7.26 2.63 24.02
N LYS A 231 -6.08 2.59 23.38
CA LYS A 231 -4.77 2.49 24.03
C LYS A 231 -4.18 3.88 24.31
N VAL A 232 -4.37 4.81 23.38
CA VAL A 232 -3.79 6.14 23.38
C VAL A 232 -4.93 7.15 23.53
N ARG A 233 -5.00 7.83 24.68
CA ARG A 233 -6.05 8.81 24.97
C ARG A 233 -5.61 10.22 24.57
N GLY A 234 -6.58 11.07 24.26
CA GLY A 234 -6.36 12.50 24.00
C GLY A 234 -6.24 12.88 22.53
N ALA A 235 -6.75 12.06 21.61
CA ALA A 235 -6.88 12.44 20.21
C ALA A 235 -7.97 13.52 20.08
N ASN A 236 -7.67 14.55 19.29
CA ASN A 236 -8.39 15.81 19.22
C ASN A 236 -9.71 15.66 18.46
N LYS A 237 -10.83 15.87 19.17
CA LYS A 237 -12.16 15.78 18.57
C LYS A 237 -12.43 16.84 17.51
N ASP A 238 -11.94 18.07 17.65
CA ASP A 238 -12.20 19.16 16.69
C ASP A 238 -11.53 18.92 15.33
N VAL A 239 -10.35 18.30 15.31
CA VAL A 239 -9.68 17.88 14.06
C VAL A 239 -10.53 16.84 13.34
N PHE A 240 -11.09 15.89 14.09
CA PHE A 240 -11.95 14.85 13.56
C PHE A 240 -13.31 15.36 13.07
N GLU A 241 -13.97 16.27 13.80
CA GLU A 241 -15.26 16.81 13.36
C GLU A 241 -15.13 17.62 12.07
N ARG A 242 -14.03 18.38 11.91
CA ARG A 242 -13.74 19.07 10.63
C ARG A 242 -13.61 18.07 9.48
N TYR A 243 -12.89 16.97 9.70
CA TYR A 243 -12.78 15.90 8.72
C TYR A 243 -14.14 15.31 8.32
N VAL A 244 -14.96 14.93 9.29
CA VAL A 244 -16.28 14.37 9.03
C VAL A 244 -17.18 15.37 8.30
N ALA A 245 -17.15 16.65 8.69
CA ALA A 245 -17.94 17.70 8.03
C ALA A 245 -17.62 17.79 6.54
N THR A 246 -16.34 17.86 6.17
CA THR A 246 -15.89 17.91 4.77
C THR A 246 -16.37 16.69 3.98
N MET A 247 -16.26 15.50 4.55
CA MET A 247 -16.66 14.25 3.87
C MET A 247 -18.19 14.07 3.74
N THR A 248 -18.99 14.76 4.56
CA THR A 248 -20.47 14.65 4.52
C THR A 248 -21.08 15.43 3.33
N HIS A 249 -20.34 16.39 2.78
CA HIS A 249 -20.77 17.20 1.63
C HIS A 249 -20.45 16.57 0.27
N VAL A 250 -19.74 15.44 0.24
CA VAL A 250 -19.35 14.73 -0.99
C VAL A 250 -20.43 13.72 -1.39
N GLU A 251 -20.68 13.51 -2.68
CA GLU A 251 -21.55 12.43 -3.15
C GLU A 251 -20.91 11.07 -2.91
N LEU A 252 -21.39 10.33 -1.91
CA LEU A 252 -20.84 9.03 -1.51
C LEU A 252 -21.68 7.87 -2.04
N SER A 253 -20.98 6.85 -2.55
CA SER A 253 -21.55 5.52 -2.86
C SER A 253 -22.05 4.82 -1.60
N ALA A 254 -22.86 3.75 -1.76
CA ALA A 254 -23.38 2.98 -0.64
C ALA A 254 -22.29 2.40 0.28
N ASN A 255 -21.15 1.98 -0.30
CA ASN A 255 -20.01 1.48 0.45
C ASN A 255 -19.30 2.59 1.23
N GLU A 256 -19.12 3.76 0.62
CA GLU A 256 -18.47 4.91 1.25
C GLU A 256 -19.32 5.49 2.40
N ARG A 257 -20.66 5.44 2.30
CA ARG A 257 -21.55 5.79 3.41
C ARG A 257 -21.38 4.86 4.61
N PHE A 258 -21.21 3.55 4.36
CA PHE A 258 -20.93 2.59 5.42
C PHE A 258 -19.59 2.88 6.10
N ILE A 259 -18.56 3.22 5.33
CA ILE A 259 -17.26 3.63 5.87
C ILE A 259 -17.39 4.92 6.68
N LEU A 260 -18.09 5.94 6.18
CA LEU A 260 -18.35 7.18 6.90
C LEU A 260 -19.09 6.94 8.22
N GLN A 261 -20.06 6.02 8.25
CA GLN A 261 -20.75 5.63 9.48
C GLN A 261 -19.78 4.98 10.49
N ARG A 262 -18.85 4.14 10.04
CA ARG A 262 -17.82 3.54 10.91
C ARG A 262 -16.82 4.58 11.42
N ILE A 263 -16.45 5.55 10.59
CA ILE A 263 -15.61 6.70 10.96
C ILE A 263 -16.33 7.49 12.05
N GLN A 264 -17.60 7.87 11.86
CA GLN A 264 -18.40 8.59 12.86
C GLN A 264 -18.49 7.87 14.20
N GLY A 265 -18.40 6.53 14.22
CA GLY A 265 -18.29 5.73 15.44
C GLY A 265 -17.05 5.99 16.29
N LEU A 266 -16.02 6.68 15.77
CA LEU A 266 -14.84 7.13 16.52
C LEU A 266 -15.13 8.35 17.40
N ARG A 267 -16.16 9.15 17.07
CA ARG A 267 -16.55 10.38 17.76
C ARG A 267 -16.57 10.29 19.30
N PRO A 268 -17.18 9.27 19.94
CA PRO A 268 -17.21 9.18 21.41
C PRO A 268 -15.88 8.80 22.06
N LEU A 269 -14.87 8.39 21.28
CA LEU A 269 -13.56 7.93 21.76
C LEU A 269 -12.51 9.05 21.74
N LEU A 270 -12.85 10.20 21.16
CA LEU A 270 -12.00 11.38 21.07
C LEU A 270 -12.30 12.37 22.18
N VAL A 271 -11.30 13.16 22.57
CA VAL A 271 -11.36 14.08 23.72
C VAL A 271 -11.46 15.52 23.23
#